data_AF-A0A7S1QGP8-F1
#
_entry.id   AF-A0A7S1QGP8-F1
#
_cell.length_a   1.000
_cell.length_b   1.000
_cell.length_c   1.000
_cell.angle_alpha   90.00
_cell.angle_beta   90.00
_cell.angle_gamma   90.00
#
_symmetry.space_group_name_H-M   'P 1'
#
loop_
_entity.id
_entity.type
_entity.pdbx_description
1 polymer ?
#
loop_
_entity_poly.entity_id
_entity_poly.type
_entity_poly.pdbx_seq_one_letter_code
_entity_poly.pdbx_strand_id
1 'polypeptide(L)'
;AQDEVFGAFAQQSPALWVNVANGQAVSKPGPGAVVLGSSAFDPHIFVRHAPLTYSVQFHPEYPPGVIEELHKVEPSLPALPDSARDTNAARELLAAFISFAVKRFSSR
;
A
#
# COMPACT_ATOMS: atom_id res chain seq x y z
N ALA A 1 -8.87 -18.84 1.14
CA ALA A 1 -8.90 -18.37 -0.26
C ALA A 1 -7.79 -17.36 -0.43
N GLN A 2 -6.85 -17.59 -1.36
CA GLN A 2 -5.90 -16.56 -1.77
C GLN A 2 -6.71 -15.34 -2.24
N ASP A 3 -6.28 -14.15 -1.86
CA ASP A 3 -6.86 -12.93 -2.39
C ASP A 3 -6.65 -12.89 -3.92
N GLU A 4 -7.68 -12.62 -4.70
CA GLU A 4 -7.61 -12.72 -6.17
C GLU A 4 -6.71 -11.62 -6.77
N VAL A 5 -6.68 -10.44 -6.15
CA VAL A 5 -5.84 -9.33 -6.59
C VAL A 5 -4.42 -9.54 -6.11
N PHE A 6 -4.29 -9.90 -4.84
CA PHE A 6 -3.00 -9.86 -4.14
C PHE A 6 -2.28 -11.20 -4.14
N GLY A 7 -2.96 -12.31 -4.41
CA GLY A 7 -2.34 -13.62 -4.59
C GLY A 7 -1.40 -13.64 -5.79
N ALA A 8 -1.76 -12.96 -6.89
CA ALA A 8 -0.89 -12.84 -8.05
C ALA A 8 0.30 -11.90 -7.79
N PHE A 9 0.08 -10.78 -7.12
CA PHE A 9 1.14 -9.82 -6.82
C PHE A 9 2.14 -10.33 -5.77
N ALA A 10 1.64 -10.93 -4.68
CA ALA A 10 2.47 -11.48 -3.61
C ALA A 10 3.34 -12.67 -4.07
N GLN A 11 2.91 -13.41 -5.10
CA GLN A 11 3.74 -14.46 -5.72
C GLN A 11 4.92 -13.88 -6.52
N GLN A 12 4.80 -12.66 -7.04
CA GLN A 12 5.84 -12.03 -7.86
C GLN A 12 6.87 -11.28 -7.00
N SER A 13 6.45 -10.69 -5.88
CA SER A 13 7.36 -9.97 -4.99
C SER A 13 6.97 -10.19 -3.51
N PRO A 14 7.68 -11.06 -2.76
CA PRO A 14 7.36 -11.35 -1.37
C PRO A 14 7.63 -10.16 -0.43
N ALA A 15 8.40 -9.17 -0.90
CA ALA A 15 8.64 -7.90 -0.22
C ALA A 15 8.49 -6.74 -1.20
N LEU A 16 7.90 -5.64 -0.75
CA LEU A 16 7.59 -4.47 -1.56
C LEU A 16 8.09 -3.20 -0.87
N TRP A 17 8.79 -2.35 -1.60
CA TRP A 17 9.08 -0.99 -1.15
C TRP A 17 7.85 -0.12 -1.39
N VAL A 18 7.43 0.60 -0.35
CA VAL A 18 6.26 1.48 -0.36
C VAL A 18 6.59 2.79 0.35
N ASN A 19 5.93 3.87 -0.04
CA ASN A 19 6.04 5.17 0.61
C ASN A 19 5.04 5.28 1.76
N VAL A 20 5.52 5.66 2.95
CA VAL A 20 4.69 5.87 4.14
C VAL A 20 4.91 7.31 4.61
N ALA A 21 3.81 8.06 4.78
CA ALA A 21 3.83 9.45 5.21
C ALA A 21 2.87 9.65 6.41
N ASN A 22 2.86 8.70 7.35
CA ASN A 22 2.07 8.76 8.56
C ASN A 22 2.87 8.24 9.76
N GLY A 23 2.54 8.75 10.95
CA GLY A 23 3.12 8.33 12.23
C GLY A 23 2.23 7.39 13.04
N GLN A 24 1.16 6.88 12.44
CA GLN A 24 0.13 6.10 13.12
C GLN A 24 0.01 4.72 12.48
N ALA A 25 0.01 3.68 13.31
CA ALA A 25 -0.21 2.31 12.87
C ALA A 25 -1.61 1.84 13.25
N VAL A 26 -2.17 0.92 12.46
CA VAL A 26 -3.41 0.24 12.83
C VAL A 26 -3.11 -0.75 13.95
N SER A 27 -3.69 -0.56 15.13
CA SER A 27 -3.42 -1.42 16.30
C SER A 27 -4.10 -2.79 16.20
N LYS A 28 -5.32 -2.84 15.65
CA LYS A 28 -6.09 -4.07 15.48
C LYS A 28 -7.06 -3.97 14.30
N PRO A 29 -7.00 -4.89 13.32
CA PRO A 29 -8.01 -4.98 12.27
C PRO A 29 -9.40 -5.34 12.83
N GLY A 30 -10.45 -4.94 12.12
CA GLY A 30 -11.82 -5.33 12.46
C GLY A 30 -12.04 -6.86 12.39
N PRO A 31 -13.09 -7.39 13.05
CA PRO A 31 -13.42 -8.81 12.95
C PRO A 31 -13.60 -9.27 11.50
N GLY A 32 -13.03 -10.42 11.15
CA GLY A 32 -13.10 -10.99 9.80
C GLY A 32 -12.18 -10.33 8.77
N ALA A 33 -11.45 -9.28 9.14
CA ALA A 33 -10.45 -8.67 8.28
C ALA A 33 -9.25 -9.61 8.08
N VAL A 34 -8.66 -9.55 6.89
CA VAL A 34 -7.48 -10.33 6.51
C VAL A 34 -6.31 -9.39 6.31
N VAL A 35 -5.23 -9.62 7.03
CA VAL A 35 -3.96 -8.90 6.85
C VAL A 35 -3.27 -9.46 5.63
N LEU A 36 -2.98 -8.58 4.66
CA LEU A 36 -2.36 -8.92 3.38
C LEU A 36 -0.87 -8.55 3.34
N GLY A 37 -0.46 -7.61 4.19
CA GLY A 37 0.90 -7.13 4.28
C GLY A 37 1.21 -6.60 5.66
N SER A 38 2.48 -6.69 6.03
CA SER A 38 3.01 -6.19 7.30
C SER A 38 4.36 -5.54 7.08
N SER A 39 4.76 -4.67 8.00
CA SER A 39 6.09 -4.05 8.06
C SER A 39 6.58 -4.05 9.50
N ALA A 40 7.84 -3.69 9.72
CA ALA A 40 8.38 -3.52 11.06
C ALA A 40 7.70 -2.39 11.84
N PHE A 41 7.17 -1.37 11.15
CA PHE A 41 6.50 -0.22 11.76
C PHE A 41 5.00 -0.47 11.99
N ASP A 42 4.32 -1.00 10.97
CA ASP A 42 2.89 -1.30 11.01
C ASP A 42 2.64 -2.77 10.63
N PRO A 43 2.20 -3.63 11.58
CA PRO A 43 1.90 -5.04 11.31
C PRO A 43 0.64 -5.23 10.46
N HIS A 44 -0.15 -4.17 10.25
CA HIS A 44 -1.41 -4.17 9.51
C HIS A 44 -1.37 -3.14 8.37
N ILE A 45 -0.19 -2.93 7.77
CA ILE A 45 0.02 -1.92 6.72
C ILE A 45 -0.86 -2.14 5.47
N PHE A 46 -1.39 -3.35 5.30
CA PHE A 46 -2.34 -3.69 4.26
C PHE A 46 -3.41 -4.68 4.77
N VAL A 47 -4.68 -4.29 4.69
CA VAL A 47 -5.81 -5.08 5.18
C VAL A 47 -6.95 -5.14 4.16
N ARG A 48 -7.55 -6.33 4.01
CA ARG A 48 -8.86 -6.51 3.37
C ARG A 48 -9.93 -6.69 4.45
N HIS A 49 -10.91 -5.81 4.47
CA HIS A 49 -12.04 -5.84 5.42
C HIS A 49 -13.22 -6.64 4.88
N ALA A 50 -13.45 -6.63 3.58
CA ALA A 50 -14.52 -7.35 2.89
C ALA A 50 -14.10 -7.62 1.43
N PRO A 51 -14.86 -8.40 0.62
CA PRO A 51 -14.44 -8.76 -0.75
C PRO A 51 -14.05 -7.59 -1.66
N LEU A 52 -14.63 -6.40 -1.44
CA LEU A 52 -14.38 -5.17 -2.19
C LEU A 52 -13.97 -3.99 -1.30
N THR A 53 -13.52 -4.25 -0.09
CA THR A 53 -13.17 -3.20 0.87
C THR A 53 -11.76 -3.45 1.40
N TYR A 54 -10.85 -2.54 1.07
CA TYR A 54 -9.43 -2.65 1.36
C TYR A 54 -8.93 -1.33 1.98
N SER A 55 -7.90 -1.41 2.79
CA SER A 55 -7.16 -0.26 3.31
C SER A 55 -5.67 -0.51 3.24
N VAL A 56 -4.93 0.53 2.88
CA VAL A 56 -3.46 0.57 2.90
C VAL A 56 -3.01 1.73 3.77
N GLN A 57 -1.91 1.53 4.51
CA GLN A 57 -1.25 2.56 5.33
C GLN A 57 -0.04 3.15 4.61
N PHE A 58 0.13 2.84 3.33
CA PHE A 58 1.13 3.38 2.43
C PHE A 58 0.46 4.05 1.24
N HIS A 59 1.25 4.79 0.45
CA HIS A 59 0.76 5.60 -0.65
C HIS A 59 1.19 5.01 -2.00
N PRO A 60 0.44 4.03 -2.56
CA PRO A 60 0.73 3.50 -3.89
C PRO A 60 0.41 4.49 -5.02
N GLU A 61 -0.29 5.58 -4.72
CA GLU A 61 -0.64 6.65 -5.66
C GLU A 61 0.49 7.68 -5.85
N TYR A 62 1.52 7.65 -5.01
CA TYR A 62 2.60 8.62 -5.03
C TYR A 62 3.44 8.51 -6.32
N PRO A 63 3.51 9.59 -7.13
CA PRO A 63 4.39 9.61 -8.29
C PRO A 63 5.86 9.72 -7.85
N PRO A 64 6.82 9.40 -8.73
CA PRO A 64 8.23 9.64 -8.46
C PRO A 64 8.47 11.10 -8.05
N GLY A 65 9.33 11.33 -7.06
CA GLY A 65 9.71 12.69 -6.62
C GLY A 65 8.77 13.34 -5.60
N VAL A 66 7.58 12.78 -5.34
CA VAL A 66 6.60 13.46 -4.47
C VAL A 66 7.04 13.55 -3.01
N ILE A 67 7.81 12.57 -2.53
CA ILE A 67 8.33 12.58 -1.16
C ILE A 67 9.38 13.69 -1.02
N GLU A 68 10.21 13.88 -2.03
CA GLU A 68 11.18 14.96 -2.11
C GLU A 68 10.49 16.32 -2.12
N GLU A 69 9.39 16.48 -2.88
CA GLU A 69 8.60 17.71 -2.85
C GLU A 69 7.92 17.93 -1.48
N LEU A 70 7.42 16.88 -0.83
CA LEU A 70 6.85 16.95 0.52
C LEU A 70 7.86 17.50 1.53
N HIS A 71 9.13 17.10 1.45
CA HIS A 71 10.20 17.61 2.33
C HIS A 71 10.52 19.08 2.10
N LYS A 72 10.31 19.60 0.88
CA LYS A 72 10.52 21.04 0.60
C LYS A 72 9.46 21.91 1.26
N VAL A 73 8.23 21.40 1.40
CA VAL A 73 7.09 22.17 1.94
C VAL A 73 6.86 21.91 3.42
N GLU A 74 7.35 20.78 3.97
CA GLU A 74 7.32 20.47 5.40
C GLU A 74 8.73 20.24 5.94
N PRO A 75 9.48 21.30 6.28
CA PRO A 75 10.87 21.20 6.74
C PRO A 75 11.03 20.50 8.10
N SER A 76 9.92 20.24 8.82
CA SER A 76 9.95 19.49 10.07
C SER A 76 10.06 17.98 9.87
N LEU A 77 9.88 17.49 8.63
CA LEU A 77 10.08 16.08 8.31
C LEU A 77 11.56 15.67 8.49
N PRO A 78 11.84 14.47 9.01
CA PRO A 78 13.19 13.92 9.02
C PRO A 78 13.77 13.90 7.60
N ALA A 79 15.08 14.14 7.46
CA ALA A 79 15.71 14.03 6.15
C ALA A 79 15.47 12.64 5.53
N LEU A 80 15.29 12.60 4.21
CA LEU A 80 15.17 11.35 3.49
C LEU A 80 16.44 10.51 3.66
N PRO A 81 16.32 9.22 4.02
CA PRO A 81 17.48 8.35 4.08
C PRO A 81 18.03 8.12 2.67
N ASP A 82 19.33 7.82 2.55
CA ASP A 82 19.95 7.45 1.26
C ASP A 82 19.30 6.22 0.59
N SER A 83 18.58 5.41 1.38
CA SER A 83 17.80 4.27 0.89
C SER A 83 16.42 4.63 0.33
N ALA A 84 16.02 5.91 0.41
CA ALA A 84 14.79 6.40 -0.19
C ALA A 84 14.86 6.12 -1.70
N ARG A 85 13.80 5.52 -2.22
CA ARG A 85 13.76 5.07 -3.61
C ARG A 85 12.35 5.21 -4.14
N ASP A 86 12.27 5.31 -5.44
CA ASP A 86 11.00 5.24 -6.14
C ASP A 86 10.33 3.87 -5.94
N THR A 87 9.01 3.87 -5.76
CA THR A 87 8.22 2.68 -5.39
C THR A 87 7.34 2.23 -6.54
N ASN A 88 7.95 1.93 -7.70
CA ASN A 88 7.21 1.57 -8.92
C ASN A 88 6.25 0.39 -8.73
N ALA A 89 6.70 -0.64 -8.02
CA ALA A 89 5.88 -1.81 -7.76
C ALA A 89 4.64 -1.49 -6.89
N ALA A 90 4.67 -0.46 -6.04
CA ALA A 90 3.48 0.02 -5.33
C ALA A 90 2.46 0.67 -6.27
N ARG A 91 2.90 1.36 -7.32
CA ARG A 91 1.99 1.89 -8.35
C ARG A 91 1.41 0.80 -9.24
N GLU A 92 2.20 -0.22 -9.58
CA GLU A 92 1.72 -1.40 -10.31
C GLU A 92 0.65 -2.15 -9.49
N LEU A 93 0.81 -2.22 -8.17
CA LEU A 93 -0.19 -2.76 -7.26
C LEU A 93 -1.52 -2.00 -7.36
N LEU A 94 -1.48 -0.66 -7.36
CA LEU A 94 -2.68 0.17 -7.53
C LEU A 94 -3.33 -0.05 -8.89
N ALA A 95 -2.55 -0.12 -9.98
CA ALA A 95 -3.07 -0.39 -11.32
C ALA A 95 -3.76 -1.76 -11.41
N ALA A 96 -3.18 -2.80 -10.78
CA ALA A 96 -3.79 -4.12 -10.69
C ALA A 96 -5.09 -4.08 -9.89
N PHE A 97 -5.11 -3.37 -8.75
CA PHE A 97 -6.31 -3.20 -7.94
C PHE A 97 -7.45 -2.49 -8.71
N ILE A 98 -7.14 -1.39 -9.41
CA ILE A 98 -8.12 -0.67 -10.23
C ILE A 98 -8.68 -1.60 -11.31
N SER A 99 -7.81 -2.35 -11.99
CA SER A 99 -8.23 -3.30 -13.03
C SER A 99 -9.17 -4.38 -12.49
N PHE A 100 -8.89 -4.91 -11.30
CA PHE A 100 -9.78 -5.84 -10.60
C PHE A 100 -11.12 -5.19 -10.24
N ALA A 101 -11.09 -4.00 -9.63
CA ALA A 101 -12.28 -3.29 -9.21
C ALA A 101 -13.21 -3.03 -10.41
N VAL A 102 -12.67 -2.50 -11.52
CA VAL A 102 -13.42 -2.25 -12.76
C VAL A 102 -14.07 -3.53 -13.27
N LYS A 103 -13.32 -4.64 -13.41
CA LYS A 103 -13.88 -5.93 -13.86
C LYS A 103 -15.05 -6.37 -12.99
N ARG A 104 -14.94 -6.21 -11.68
CA ARG A 104 -15.96 -6.68 -10.72
C ARG A 104 -17.19 -5.78 -10.64
N PHE A 105 -17.06 -4.49 -10.95
CA PHE A 105 -18.18 -3.56 -11.05
C PHE A 105 -18.88 -3.63 -12.40
N SER A 106 -18.16 -3.89 -13.49
CA SER A 106 -18.75 -4.08 -14.83
C SER A 106 -19.46 -5.42 -15.02
N SER A 107 -19.26 -6.38 -14.12
CA SER A 107 -19.90 -7.70 -14.14
C SER A 107 -21.18 -7.79 -13.28
N ARG A 108 -21.72 -6.65 -12.86
CA ARG A 108 -22.98 -6.54 -12.11
C ARG A 108 -24.05 -5.92 -13.00
#